data_AF-A0A6G8AQA7-F1
#
_entry.id   AF-A0A6G8AQA7-F1
#
_cell.length_a   1.000
_cell.length_b   1.000
_cell.length_c   1.000
_cell.angle_alpha   90.00
_cell.angle_beta   90.00
_cell.angle_gamma   90.00
#
_symmetry.space_group_name_H-M   'P 1'
#
loop_
_entity.id
_entity.type
_entity.pdbx_description
1 polymer ?
#
loop_
_entity_poly.entity_id
_entity_poly.type
_entity_poly.pdbx_seq_one_letter_code
_entity_poly.pdbx_strand_id
1 'polypeptide(L)'
;MFNNWLKRKDDESNDEVKDNNLNEENALMATESAASSSSKLDYDNGDDDYYYYYYYEGDNKNKPSIPTLETKVPEKEETLDYYNVEDDSYVSPFKTDAPTEKSETKEETVSPDFSYEEEYVEVSSNQPKTATSQLDISEIENAQLREKIDHLLLENDNLQHQADRLVRVEENNNRLSAQIDEYANLLEENNQLKIELLDLDKIKSDHAAMLQQVETLNGSLAEKELKITDLSNELSDKAQNAETIQELEGKLNQVNQMLEEKSAELNSLTTSRDELTQRVTESDNTLALKEQEIAEQSQLIDSLKSDNETFIKEIENLQQTVLAHKEQEETLDQEALEKVEIQRNITELEAKLSHAKELENKLITKYEEELEKNQNLEITMKKKEQELTEMNEKLSQTEQLEKELAELKNNQSVINNLQQELSSMRQQQEEVTTSLTELRANKAPEVTDLQLELAQVKEELRLANLRADQGTSMSQSDIASVMLEAQAKARQIVDVANYEAKRRVADSETELSAISQEARNYYRKLEKLRVDSEIIFSDLLRKLETMGEIDRF
;
A
#
# COMPACT_ATOMS: atom_id res chain seq x y z
N MET A 1 -11.22 29.26 -49.42
CA MET A 1 -12.65 28.92 -49.23
C MET A 1 -12.82 27.42 -49.46
N PHE A 2 -13.92 26.86 -48.96
CA PHE A 2 -14.36 25.46 -49.09
C PHE A 2 -13.55 24.38 -48.36
N ASN A 3 -14.31 23.64 -47.57
CA ASN A 3 -13.90 22.47 -46.79
C ASN A 3 -13.82 21.23 -47.69
N ASN A 4 -13.12 20.18 -47.25
CA ASN A 4 -13.87 19.03 -46.72
C ASN A 4 -13.01 18.06 -45.89
N TRP A 5 -13.68 17.05 -45.33
CA TRP A 5 -13.30 16.32 -44.12
C TRP A 5 -13.18 14.81 -44.41
N LEU A 6 -12.39 14.11 -43.59
CA LEU A 6 -12.28 12.65 -43.46
C LEU A 6 -11.81 11.79 -44.68
N LYS A 7 -10.60 11.24 -44.56
CA LYS A 7 -10.24 9.80 -44.72
C LYS A 7 -8.88 9.59 -44.01
N ARG A 8 -8.85 8.81 -42.93
CA ARG A 8 -8.46 7.37 -42.87
C ARG A 8 -6.96 7.11 -43.13
N LYS A 9 -6.27 6.68 -42.06
CA LYS A 9 -5.47 5.44 -41.92
C LYS A 9 -5.43 4.51 -43.15
N ASP A 10 -4.32 3.86 -43.51
CA ASP A 10 -2.98 3.73 -42.90
C ASP A 10 -1.90 3.58 -44.02
N ASP A 11 -0.65 3.28 -43.62
CA ASP A 11 0.41 2.53 -44.34
C ASP A 11 1.71 3.27 -44.74
N GLU A 12 2.84 2.65 -44.33
CA GLU A 12 4.19 2.65 -44.93
C GLU A 12 4.99 3.98 -45.03
N SER A 13 6.33 4.03 -44.85
CA SER A 13 7.35 3.00 -44.50
C SER A 13 8.69 3.66 -44.06
N ASN A 14 9.65 2.85 -43.56
CA ASN A 14 11.11 3.09 -43.50
C ASN A 14 11.63 4.26 -42.61
N ASP A 15 12.88 4.27 -42.10
CA ASP A 15 13.99 3.28 -42.16
C ASP A 15 14.97 3.39 -40.96
N GLU A 16 15.79 2.33 -40.79
CA GLU A 16 17.14 2.23 -40.19
C GLU A 16 17.48 2.95 -38.85
N VAL A 17 17.88 2.29 -37.75
CA VAL A 17 18.95 1.28 -37.48
C VAL A 17 20.34 1.86 -37.21
N LYS A 18 20.78 1.70 -35.94
CA LYS A 18 22.15 1.37 -35.47
C LYS A 18 22.06 1.12 -33.95
N ASP A 19 22.09 -0.12 -33.49
CA ASP A 19 23.26 -1.00 -33.34
C ASP A 19 24.24 -0.53 -32.26
N ASN A 20 24.23 -1.22 -31.11
CA ASN A 20 25.31 -2.17 -30.79
C ASN A 20 24.98 -3.08 -29.59
N ASN A 21 24.92 -4.39 -29.86
CA ASN A 21 25.61 -5.49 -29.17
C ASN A 21 26.54 -5.15 -27.97
N LEU A 22 26.74 -6.03 -26.98
CA LEU A 22 26.51 -7.49 -26.91
C LEU A 22 26.51 -7.95 -25.44
N ASN A 23 25.76 -9.00 -25.08
CA ASN A 23 26.35 -10.26 -24.60
C ASN A 23 25.34 -11.39 -24.35
N GLU A 24 25.78 -12.60 -24.70
CA GLU A 24 25.20 -13.90 -24.36
C GLU A 24 25.67 -14.30 -22.93
N GLU A 25 25.31 -15.42 -22.28
CA GLU A 25 24.43 -16.56 -22.54
C GLU A 25 24.14 -17.26 -21.20
N ASN A 26 23.00 -17.95 -21.04
CA ASN A 26 22.95 -19.36 -20.58
C ASN A 26 21.49 -19.88 -20.54
N ALA A 27 21.33 -21.21 -20.52
CA ALA A 27 20.09 -21.88 -20.92
C ALA A 27 19.65 -23.02 -19.98
N LEU A 28 18.58 -23.72 -20.41
CA LEU A 28 17.99 -24.95 -19.87
C LEU A 28 17.08 -24.79 -18.63
N MET A 29 16.11 -25.68 -18.36
CA MET A 29 15.07 -26.35 -19.16
C MET A 29 14.30 -27.33 -18.25
N ALA A 30 13.08 -27.71 -18.66
CA ALA A 30 12.43 -28.99 -18.36
C ALA A 30 11.86 -29.32 -16.94
N THR A 31 10.53 -29.19 -16.85
CA THR A 31 9.53 -30.24 -16.50
C THR A 31 9.47 -30.96 -15.12
N GLU A 32 8.22 -30.98 -14.62
CA GLU A 32 7.47 -32.13 -14.06
C GLU A 32 7.56 -32.53 -12.57
N SER A 33 6.52 -33.25 -12.17
CA SER A 33 6.04 -33.60 -10.82
C SER A 33 6.88 -34.71 -10.15
N ALA A 34 6.88 -34.90 -8.82
CA ALA A 34 5.70 -35.28 -8.04
C ALA A 34 5.91 -35.39 -6.50
N ALA A 35 4.78 -35.45 -5.79
CA ALA A 35 4.53 -36.22 -4.55
C ALA A 35 5.28 -35.91 -3.23
N SER A 36 4.56 -35.21 -2.35
CA SER A 36 4.18 -35.68 -0.99
C SER A 36 5.22 -35.78 0.14
N SER A 37 4.95 -35.03 1.21
CA SER A 37 5.04 -35.53 2.59
C SER A 37 4.00 -34.82 3.47
N SER A 38 3.46 -35.56 4.45
CA SER A 38 2.44 -35.16 5.42
C SER A 38 2.91 -34.00 6.35
N SER A 39 2.05 -33.30 7.11
CA SER A 39 0.85 -33.82 7.78
C SER A 39 -0.16 -32.80 8.32
N LYS A 40 -1.44 -33.22 8.30
CA LYS A 40 -2.41 -33.16 9.43
C LYS A 40 -2.95 -31.80 9.91
N LEU A 41 -4.26 -31.62 9.70
CA LEU A 41 -5.19 -31.10 10.71
C LEU A 41 -6.60 -31.66 10.42
N ASP A 42 -7.30 -32.09 11.47
CA ASP A 42 -8.64 -32.71 11.42
C ASP A 42 -9.70 -31.72 11.91
N TYR A 43 -10.80 -31.51 11.18
CA TYR A 43 -12.14 -31.01 11.61
C TYR A 43 -13.06 -31.06 10.37
N ASP A 44 -14.38 -31.25 10.42
CA ASP A 44 -15.31 -32.06 11.24
C ASP A 44 -16.66 -32.06 10.47
N ASN A 45 -17.63 -32.90 10.84
CA ASN A 45 -18.78 -33.17 9.97
C ASN A 45 -19.82 -32.03 9.91
N GLY A 46 -20.36 -31.82 8.71
CA GLY A 46 -21.62 -31.13 8.46
C GLY A 46 -22.36 -31.86 7.35
N ASP A 47 -23.31 -32.72 7.72
CA ASP A 47 -24.19 -33.42 6.76
C ASP A 47 -25.27 -32.44 6.26
N ASP A 48 -25.35 -32.23 4.95
CA ASP A 48 -26.45 -31.54 4.26
C ASP A 48 -26.92 -32.38 3.06
N ASP A 49 -28.13 -32.93 3.15
CA ASP A 49 -28.71 -33.87 2.17
C ASP A 49 -29.18 -33.17 0.87
N TYR A 50 -28.28 -33.06 -0.12
CA TYR A 50 -28.61 -32.54 -1.45
C TYR A 50 -29.45 -33.52 -2.29
N TYR A 51 -30.77 -33.50 -2.08
CA TYR A 51 -31.75 -34.19 -2.92
C TYR A 51 -31.87 -33.57 -4.32
N TYR A 52 -31.20 -34.17 -5.30
CA TYR A 52 -31.36 -33.84 -6.73
C TYR A 52 -32.72 -34.32 -7.28
N TYR A 53 -33.65 -33.38 -7.52
CA TYR A 53 -34.82 -33.61 -8.36
C TYR A 53 -34.53 -33.22 -9.82
N TYR A 54 -34.45 -34.22 -10.69
CA TYR A 54 -34.36 -34.01 -12.14
C TYR A 54 -35.71 -33.57 -12.72
N TYR A 55 -35.81 -32.30 -13.12
CA TYR A 55 -36.85 -31.85 -14.05
C TYR A 55 -36.33 -31.99 -15.48
N TYR A 56 -37.05 -32.76 -16.31
CA TYR A 56 -36.82 -32.81 -17.75
C TYR A 56 -37.53 -31.63 -18.42
N GLU A 57 -36.77 -30.68 -18.97
CA GLU A 57 -37.32 -29.63 -19.85
C GLU A 57 -37.71 -30.24 -21.21
N GLY A 58 -38.96 -30.69 -21.30
CA GLY A 58 -39.56 -31.21 -22.53
C GLY A 58 -40.07 -30.09 -23.44
N ASP A 59 -39.17 -29.44 -24.18
CA ASP A 59 -39.49 -28.38 -25.16
C ASP A 59 -40.53 -28.87 -26.19
N ASN A 60 -41.78 -28.40 -26.08
CA ASN A 60 -42.85 -28.83 -26.97
C ASN A 60 -43.86 -27.71 -27.28
N LYS A 61 -43.80 -27.23 -28.53
CA LYS A 61 -44.69 -26.20 -29.07
C LYS A 61 -46.07 -26.80 -29.35
N ASN A 62 -47.10 -26.41 -28.60
CA ASN A 62 -48.45 -26.35 -29.16
C ASN A 62 -49.40 -25.39 -28.43
N LYS A 63 -50.43 -24.95 -29.16
CA LYS A 63 -51.46 -24.02 -28.68
C LYS A 63 -52.49 -24.76 -27.80
N PRO A 64 -53.21 -24.07 -26.89
CA PRO A 64 -54.34 -24.68 -26.20
C PRO A 64 -55.41 -25.09 -27.21
N SER A 65 -55.63 -26.39 -27.35
CA SER A 65 -56.77 -26.96 -28.08
C SER A 65 -57.86 -27.33 -27.08
N ILE A 66 -59.10 -26.98 -27.39
CA ILE A 66 -60.26 -27.33 -26.56
C ILE A 66 -60.44 -28.87 -26.58
N PRO A 67 -60.63 -29.54 -25.42
CA PRO A 67 -60.94 -30.96 -25.39
C PRO A 67 -62.30 -31.24 -26.03
N THR A 68 -62.29 -31.79 -27.25
CA THR A 68 -63.48 -32.41 -27.84
C THR A 68 -63.77 -33.72 -27.14
N LEU A 69 -64.95 -33.85 -26.52
CA LEU A 69 -65.42 -35.09 -25.93
C LEU A 69 -65.60 -36.16 -27.03
N GLU A 70 -64.67 -37.11 -27.13
CA GLU A 70 -64.88 -38.29 -27.95
C GLU A 70 -65.98 -39.17 -27.35
N THR A 71 -67.03 -39.44 -28.13
CA THR A 71 -68.08 -40.37 -27.78
C THR A 71 -67.56 -41.81 -27.80
N LYS A 72 -67.14 -42.32 -26.65
CA LYS A 72 -66.98 -43.76 -26.40
C LYS A 72 -67.88 -44.16 -25.24
N VAL A 73 -69.12 -44.52 -25.56
CA VAL A 73 -70.06 -45.17 -24.65
C VAL A 73 -69.74 -46.67 -24.62
N PRO A 74 -69.40 -47.25 -23.45
CA PRO A 74 -69.51 -48.68 -23.23
C PRO A 74 -70.88 -49.03 -22.62
N GLU A 75 -71.39 -50.20 -23.04
CA GLU A 75 -72.44 -50.99 -22.40
C GLU A 75 -73.91 -50.51 -22.42
N LYS A 76 -74.75 -51.44 -22.90
CA LYS A 76 -76.14 -51.71 -22.46
C LYS A 76 -77.18 -50.63 -22.75
N GLU A 77 -77.62 -50.60 -24.00
CA GLU A 77 -79.06 -50.45 -24.26
C GLU A 77 -79.77 -51.68 -23.65
N GLU A 78 -80.54 -51.49 -22.58
CA GLU A 78 -81.59 -52.43 -22.22
C GLU A 78 -82.70 -52.27 -23.26
N THR A 79 -82.81 -53.23 -24.19
CA THR A 79 -83.95 -53.28 -25.09
C THR A 79 -85.21 -53.45 -24.26
N LEU A 80 -86.22 -52.62 -24.53
CA LEU A 80 -87.52 -52.77 -23.90
C LEU A 80 -88.23 -53.96 -24.57
N ASP A 81 -87.88 -55.17 -24.12
CA ASP A 81 -88.44 -56.42 -24.59
C ASP A 81 -89.93 -56.45 -24.22
N TYR A 82 -90.77 -56.05 -25.19
CA TYR A 82 -92.21 -56.26 -25.13
C TYR A 82 -92.45 -57.76 -24.98
N TYR A 83 -93.00 -58.18 -23.83
CA TYR A 83 -93.38 -59.57 -23.61
C TYR A 83 -94.40 -60.00 -24.67
N ASN A 84 -93.96 -60.84 -25.59
CA ASN A 84 -94.85 -61.71 -26.34
C ASN A 84 -95.59 -62.58 -25.31
N VAL A 85 -96.92 -62.50 -25.30
CA VAL A 85 -97.79 -63.43 -24.58
C VAL A 85 -98.44 -64.32 -25.62
N GLU A 86 -97.70 -65.35 -26.04
CA GLU A 86 -98.23 -66.51 -26.76
C GLU A 86 -97.87 -67.77 -25.95
N ASP A 87 -98.86 -68.65 -25.79
CA ASP A 87 -98.87 -69.93 -25.07
C ASP A 87 -98.38 -69.91 -23.59
N ASP A 88 -99.21 -70.29 -22.61
CA ASP A 88 -99.74 -71.66 -22.60
C ASP A 88 -101.10 -71.84 -21.87
N SER A 89 -101.91 -72.78 -22.37
CA SER A 89 -103.01 -73.48 -21.68
C SER A 89 -104.18 -72.69 -21.03
N TYR A 90 -105.25 -72.44 -21.81
CA TYR A 90 -106.61 -72.68 -21.29
C TYR A 90 -107.50 -73.39 -22.33
N VAL A 91 -107.96 -74.59 -21.99
CA VAL A 91 -108.81 -75.41 -22.86
C VAL A 91 -110.28 -75.03 -22.64
N SER A 92 -110.84 -74.22 -23.55
CA SER A 92 -112.30 -74.07 -23.63
C SER A 92 -112.93 -75.37 -24.16
N PRO A 93 -113.86 -76.00 -23.42
CA PRO A 93 -114.46 -77.27 -23.84
C PRO A 93 -115.56 -77.13 -24.91
N PHE A 94 -115.91 -75.91 -25.35
CA PHE A 94 -117.01 -75.69 -26.30
C PHE A 94 -116.60 -74.79 -27.48
N LYS A 95 -116.45 -75.43 -28.65
CA LYS A 95 -116.80 -74.85 -29.95
C LYS A 95 -118.14 -75.41 -30.39
N THR A 96 -119.04 -74.54 -30.84
CA THR A 96 -119.94 -74.81 -31.98
C THR A 96 -120.41 -73.48 -32.55
N ASP A 97 -120.11 -73.24 -33.82
CA ASP A 97 -120.97 -72.38 -34.65
C ASP A 97 -122.37 -73.00 -34.79
N ALA A 98 -123.33 -72.22 -35.28
CA ALA A 98 -124.74 -72.58 -35.40
C ALA A 98 -125.00 -73.98 -36.04
N PRO A 99 -126.14 -74.59 -35.69
CA PRO A 99 -127.22 -74.50 -36.68
C PRO A 99 -128.62 -74.22 -36.12
N THR A 100 -129.47 -73.72 -37.02
CA THR A 100 -130.93 -73.78 -36.96
C THR A 100 -131.43 -75.24 -37.05
N GLU A 101 -132.75 -75.44 -36.82
CA GLU A 101 -133.52 -76.70 -36.92
C GLU A 101 -133.65 -77.48 -35.58
N LYS A 102 -134.85 -77.52 -34.98
CA LYS A 102 -136.06 -78.35 -35.25
C LYS A 102 -135.95 -79.81 -34.76
N SER A 103 -136.77 -80.10 -33.76
CA SER A 103 -137.53 -81.35 -33.57
C SER A 103 -138.92 -80.91 -33.09
N GLU A 104 -140.08 -81.41 -33.53
CA GLU A 104 -140.43 -82.70 -34.16
C GLU A 104 -140.09 -83.93 -33.30
N THR A 105 -140.77 -84.05 -32.17
CA THR A 105 -141.21 -85.35 -31.67
C THR A 105 -142.49 -85.77 -32.40
N LYS A 106 -142.32 -86.48 -33.53
CA LYS A 106 -143.35 -87.40 -34.05
C LYS A 106 -142.85 -88.80 -33.77
N GLU A 107 -143.60 -89.58 -32.99
CA GLU A 107 -143.50 -91.03 -33.07
C GLU A 107 -144.49 -91.50 -34.14
N GLU A 108 -143.98 -92.23 -35.13
CA GLU A 108 -144.79 -93.04 -36.04
C GLU A 108 -145.42 -94.18 -35.22
N THR A 109 -146.64 -94.64 -35.48
CA THR A 109 -147.00 -95.41 -36.69
C THR A 109 -148.50 -95.76 -36.67
N VAL A 110 -148.98 -96.39 -37.75
CA VAL A 110 -150.24 -97.19 -37.84
C VAL A 110 -151.57 -96.42 -37.90
N SER A 111 -152.01 -96.14 -39.13
CA SER A 111 -153.36 -96.57 -39.56
C SER A 111 -153.32 -98.07 -39.89
N PRO A 112 -154.36 -98.87 -39.63
CA PRO A 112 -155.62 -98.85 -40.42
C PRO A 112 -156.83 -98.39 -39.57
N ASP A 113 -157.87 -97.78 -40.13
CA ASP A 113 -158.92 -98.42 -40.95
C ASP A 113 -159.66 -99.57 -40.22
N PHE A 114 -160.81 -99.26 -39.59
CA PHE A 114 -162.11 -99.70 -40.11
C PHE A 114 -163.28 -99.12 -39.28
N SER A 115 -164.40 -98.90 -39.98
CA SER A 115 -165.80 -99.07 -39.53
C SER A 115 -166.24 -98.54 -38.15
N TYR A 116 -167.03 -97.46 -38.17
CA TYR A 116 -168.25 -97.40 -37.35
C TYR A 116 -169.45 -97.79 -38.24
N GLU A 117 -169.72 -99.08 -38.32
CA GLU A 117 -170.98 -99.63 -38.79
C GLU A 117 -172.05 -99.42 -37.71
N GLU A 118 -173.18 -98.82 -38.08
CA GLU A 118 -174.46 -99.07 -37.40
C GLU A 118 -175.62 -98.89 -38.40
N GLU A 119 -175.70 -99.83 -39.35
CA GLU A 119 -176.86 -99.99 -40.23
C GLU A 119 -177.95 -100.80 -39.50
N TYR A 120 -179.19 -100.31 -39.52
CA TYR A 120 -180.34 -100.96 -38.86
C TYR A 120 -180.72 -102.29 -39.53
N VAL A 121 -180.68 -103.40 -38.78
CA VAL A 121 -181.66 -104.50 -38.96
C VAL A 121 -182.03 -105.14 -37.61
N GLU A 122 -183.24 -104.83 -37.11
CA GLU A 122 -183.94 -105.68 -36.13
C GLU A 122 -184.48 -106.94 -36.83
N VAL A 123 -184.49 -108.10 -36.16
CA VAL A 123 -184.86 -109.39 -36.79
C VAL A 123 -186.15 -109.99 -36.23
N SER A 124 -187.27 -109.71 -36.93
CA SER A 124 -188.51 -110.52 -36.95
C SER A 124 -189.35 -110.55 -35.64
N SER A 125 -190.67 -110.80 -35.63
CA SER A 125 -191.55 -111.33 -36.68
C SER A 125 -193.04 -110.99 -36.49
N ASN A 126 -193.83 -111.19 -37.54
CA ASN A 126 -195.24 -111.63 -37.56
C ASN A 126 -196.40 -110.78 -36.99
N GLN A 127 -197.50 -110.87 -37.75
CA GLN A 127 -198.89 -110.52 -37.43
C GLN A 127 -199.55 -111.59 -36.51
N PRO A 128 -200.85 -111.46 -36.12
CA PRO A 128 -201.57 -110.29 -35.61
C PRO A 128 -202.41 -110.59 -34.34
N LYS A 129 -202.87 -109.54 -33.63
CA LYS A 129 -203.97 -109.56 -32.64
C LYS A 129 -203.87 -110.54 -31.44
N THR A 130 -203.43 -110.02 -30.29
CA THR A 130 -204.14 -110.15 -28.99
C THR A 130 -203.64 -109.07 -28.02
N ALA A 131 -204.51 -108.53 -27.16
CA ALA A 131 -204.25 -107.29 -26.42
C ALA A 131 -203.95 -107.52 -24.92
N THR A 132 -202.81 -108.14 -24.60
CA THR A 132 -202.50 -108.51 -23.19
C THR A 132 -201.02 -108.65 -22.78
N SER A 133 -200.03 -108.05 -23.46
CA SER A 133 -198.60 -108.36 -23.20
C SER A 133 -197.57 -107.23 -23.44
N GLN A 134 -197.93 -105.95 -23.26
CA GLN A 134 -197.06 -104.82 -23.65
C GLN A 134 -196.46 -104.01 -22.47
N LEU A 135 -196.80 -104.31 -21.21
CA LEU A 135 -196.29 -103.56 -20.05
C LEU A 135 -194.91 -104.06 -19.60
N ASP A 136 -194.80 -105.37 -19.41
CA ASP A 136 -193.69 -106.04 -18.72
C ASP A 136 -192.32 -105.82 -19.40
N ILE A 137 -192.31 -105.68 -20.73
CA ILE A 137 -191.10 -105.41 -21.53
C ILE A 137 -190.56 -104.00 -21.22
N SER A 138 -191.45 -103.00 -21.15
CA SER A 138 -191.08 -101.61 -20.87
C SER A 138 -190.65 -101.40 -19.42
N GLU A 139 -191.10 -102.22 -18.47
CA GLU A 139 -190.58 -102.19 -17.09
C GLU A 139 -189.14 -102.71 -17.01
N ILE A 140 -188.80 -103.78 -17.74
CA ILE A 140 -187.43 -104.31 -17.83
C ILE A 140 -186.49 -103.29 -18.48
N GLU A 141 -186.91 -102.65 -19.58
CA GLU A 141 -186.15 -101.60 -20.25
C GLU A 141 -185.92 -100.38 -19.33
N ASN A 142 -186.95 -99.95 -18.58
CA ASN A 142 -186.81 -98.89 -17.58
C ASN A 142 -185.88 -99.26 -16.42
N ALA A 143 -185.81 -100.54 -16.03
CA ALA A 143 -184.86 -101.01 -15.02
C ALA A 143 -183.41 -100.95 -15.53
N GLN A 144 -183.16 -101.41 -16.77
CA GLN A 144 -181.83 -101.34 -17.39
C GLN A 144 -181.37 -99.89 -17.62
N LEU A 145 -182.29 -98.99 -18.00
CA LEU A 145 -181.98 -97.56 -18.13
C LEU A 145 -181.63 -96.92 -16.77
N ARG A 146 -182.28 -97.32 -15.67
CA ARG A 146 -181.92 -96.87 -14.31
C ARG A 146 -180.55 -97.38 -13.90
N GLU A 147 -180.27 -98.67 -14.05
CA GLU A 147 -178.97 -99.27 -13.74
C GLU A 147 -177.83 -98.61 -14.55
N LYS A 148 -178.08 -98.28 -15.82
CA LYS A 148 -177.14 -97.52 -16.66
C LYS A 148 -176.97 -96.06 -16.22
N ILE A 149 -178.03 -95.39 -15.74
CA ILE A 149 -177.94 -94.05 -15.15
C ILE A 149 -177.14 -94.08 -13.84
N ASP A 150 -177.41 -95.04 -12.96
CA ASP A 150 -176.70 -95.17 -11.68
C ASP A 150 -175.21 -95.51 -11.89
N HIS A 151 -174.88 -96.34 -12.89
CA HIS A 151 -173.49 -96.55 -13.31
C HIS A 151 -172.84 -95.26 -13.85
N LEU A 152 -173.51 -94.52 -14.73
CA LEU A 152 -172.99 -93.27 -15.28
C LEU A 152 -172.83 -92.18 -14.23
N LEU A 153 -173.68 -92.15 -13.20
CA LEU A 153 -173.52 -91.26 -12.04
C LEU A 153 -172.29 -91.65 -11.21
N LEU A 154 -172.11 -92.93 -10.88
CA LEU A 154 -170.95 -93.42 -10.15
C LEU A 154 -169.63 -93.21 -10.92
N GLU A 155 -169.67 -93.36 -12.24
CA GLU A 155 -168.56 -93.08 -13.15
C GLU A 155 -168.24 -91.58 -13.20
N ASN A 156 -169.26 -90.72 -13.24
CA ASN A 156 -169.09 -89.26 -13.19
C ASN A 156 -168.53 -88.79 -11.84
N ASP A 157 -169.01 -89.33 -10.71
CA ASP A 157 -168.46 -89.07 -9.37
C ASP A 157 -166.98 -89.50 -9.27
N ASN A 158 -166.63 -90.65 -9.87
CA ASN A 158 -165.25 -91.12 -9.96
C ASN A 158 -164.38 -90.20 -10.85
N LEU A 159 -164.90 -89.76 -12.00
CA LEU A 159 -164.23 -88.79 -12.88
C LEU A 159 -164.06 -87.42 -12.20
N GLN A 160 -165.04 -86.96 -11.43
CA GLN A 160 -164.94 -85.74 -10.63
C GLN A 160 -163.87 -85.88 -9.52
N HIS A 161 -163.83 -87.01 -8.81
CA HIS A 161 -162.76 -87.29 -7.85
C HIS A 161 -161.37 -87.41 -8.50
N GLN A 162 -161.28 -87.88 -9.74
CA GLN A 162 -160.05 -87.87 -10.52
C GLN A 162 -159.67 -86.44 -10.94
N ALA A 163 -160.63 -85.61 -11.36
CA ALA A 163 -160.41 -84.19 -11.66
C ALA A 163 -159.94 -83.39 -10.43
N ASP A 164 -160.64 -83.52 -9.29
CA ASP A 164 -160.23 -82.91 -8.01
C ASP A 164 -158.80 -83.31 -7.60
N ARG A 165 -158.44 -84.58 -7.84
CA ARG A 165 -157.09 -85.11 -7.57
C ARG A 165 -156.06 -84.56 -8.56
N LEU A 166 -156.41 -84.41 -9.84
CA LEU A 166 -155.55 -83.81 -10.86
C LEU A 166 -155.30 -82.32 -10.54
N VAL A 167 -156.33 -81.56 -10.16
CA VAL A 167 -156.18 -80.16 -9.72
C VAL A 167 -155.22 -80.06 -8.53
N ARG A 168 -155.33 -80.94 -7.52
CA ARG A 168 -154.36 -80.96 -6.40
C ARG A 168 -152.96 -81.36 -6.82
N VAL A 169 -152.79 -82.17 -7.86
CA VAL A 169 -151.45 -82.48 -8.42
C VAL A 169 -150.92 -81.28 -9.19
N GLU A 170 -151.75 -80.58 -9.95
CA GLU A 170 -151.41 -79.35 -10.66
C GLU A 170 -151.03 -78.22 -9.68
N GLU A 171 -151.79 -78.00 -8.60
CA GLU A 171 -151.45 -77.08 -7.51
C GLU A 171 -150.09 -77.41 -6.88
N ASN A 172 -149.81 -78.69 -6.60
CA ASN A 172 -148.53 -79.10 -6.04
C ASN A 172 -147.38 -78.99 -7.04
N ASN A 173 -147.60 -79.29 -8.33
CA ASN A 173 -146.63 -79.09 -9.39
C ASN A 173 -146.30 -77.61 -9.57
N ASN A 174 -147.32 -76.72 -9.59
CA ASN A 174 -147.12 -75.27 -9.68
C ASN A 174 -146.34 -74.73 -8.48
N ARG A 175 -146.56 -75.27 -7.28
CA ARG A 175 -145.76 -74.94 -6.08
C ARG A 175 -144.33 -75.48 -6.16
N LEU A 176 -144.13 -76.67 -6.71
CA LEU A 176 -142.80 -77.24 -6.95
C LEU A 176 -142.02 -76.44 -8.00
N SER A 177 -142.65 -76.04 -9.11
CA SER A 177 -142.06 -75.14 -10.11
C SER A 177 -141.64 -73.82 -9.49
N ALA A 178 -142.51 -73.16 -8.72
CA ALA A 178 -142.17 -71.91 -8.03
C ALA A 178 -141.00 -72.08 -7.04
N GLN A 179 -140.87 -73.24 -6.37
CA GLN A 179 -139.71 -73.54 -5.53
C GLN A 179 -138.44 -73.84 -6.35
N ILE A 180 -138.56 -74.47 -7.52
CA ILE A 180 -137.43 -74.67 -8.45
C ILE A 180 -136.95 -73.31 -8.97
N ASP A 181 -137.85 -72.39 -9.32
CA ASP A 181 -137.52 -71.04 -9.73
C ASP A 181 -136.85 -70.26 -8.58
N GLU A 182 -137.36 -70.35 -7.35
CA GLU A 182 -136.74 -69.75 -6.16
C GLU A 182 -135.32 -70.30 -5.91
N TYR A 183 -135.12 -71.62 -5.98
CA TYR A 183 -133.79 -72.23 -5.86
C TYR A 183 -132.85 -71.93 -7.04
N ALA A 184 -133.38 -71.73 -8.26
CA ALA A 184 -132.59 -71.31 -9.41
C ALA A 184 -132.07 -69.88 -9.23
N ASN A 185 -132.94 -68.95 -8.83
CA ASN A 185 -132.55 -67.57 -8.52
C ASN A 185 -131.50 -67.52 -7.38
N LEU A 186 -131.70 -68.27 -6.30
CA LEU A 186 -130.75 -68.35 -5.19
C LEU A 186 -129.41 -68.99 -5.60
N LEU A 187 -129.40 -69.93 -6.55
CA LEU A 187 -128.19 -70.52 -7.10
C LEU A 187 -127.45 -69.55 -8.02
N GLU A 188 -128.17 -68.76 -8.83
CA GLU A 188 -127.59 -67.70 -9.65
C GLU A 188 -126.98 -66.59 -8.79
N GLU A 189 -127.70 -66.12 -7.77
CA GLU A 189 -127.19 -65.17 -6.77
C GLU A 189 -125.95 -65.71 -6.04
N ASN A 190 -125.95 -66.98 -5.63
CA ASN A 190 -124.79 -67.58 -4.96
C ASN A 190 -123.56 -67.69 -5.87
N ASN A 191 -123.76 -67.99 -7.16
CA ASN A 191 -122.68 -68.01 -8.15
C ASN A 191 -122.14 -66.59 -8.42
N GLN A 192 -123.02 -65.59 -8.54
CA GLN A 192 -122.63 -64.19 -8.71
C GLN A 192 -121.82 -63.67 -7.51
N LEU A 193 -122.31 -63.87 -6.28
CA LEU A 193 -121.59 -63.52 -5.05
C LEU A 193 -120.22 -64.22 -4.94
N LYS A 194 -120.10 -65.43 -5.48
CA LYS A 194 -118.83 -66.18 -5.51
C LYS A 194 -117.85 -65.61 -6.53
N ILE A 195 -118.31 -65.09 -7.67
CA ILE A 195 -117.49 -64.36 -8.64
C ILE A 195 -117.01 -63.04 -8.01
N GLU A 196 -117.91 -62.27 -7.42
CA GLU A 196 -117.58 -61.00 -6.75
C GLU A 196 -116.58 -61.19 -5.60
N LEU A 197 -116.66 -62.30 -4.85
CA LEU A 197 -115.68 -62.63 -3.81
C LEU A 197 -114.28 -62.90 -4.39
N LEU A 198 -114.19 -63.61 -5.53
CA LEU A 198 -112.93 -63.89 -6.21
C LEU A 198 -112.29 -62.62 -6.80
N ASP A 199 -113.10 -61.74 -7.42
CA ASP A 199 -112.63 -60.44 -7.89
C ASP A 199 -112.18 -59.54 -6.72
N LEU A 200 -112.89 -59.56 -5.60
CA LEU A 200 -112.53 -58.80 -4.40
C LEU A 200 -111.26 -59.33 -3.72
N ASP A 201 -111.02 -60.64 -3.72
CA ASP A 201 -109.76 -61.23 -3.24
C ASP A 201 -108.59 -60.95 -4.21
N LYS A 202 -108.84 -60.91 -5.53
CA LYS A 202 -107.85 -60.42 -6.50
C LYS A 202 -107.50 -58.95 -6.25
N ILE A 203 -108.50 -58.07 -6.08
CA ILE A 203 -108.29 -56.65 -5.78
C ILE A 203 -107.50 -56.45 -4.47
N LYS A 204 -107.71 -57.28 -3.44
CA LYS A 204 -106.87 -57.28 -2.23
C LYS A 204 -105.41 -57.64 -2.53
N SER A 205 -105.18 -58.65 -3.38
CA SER A 205 -103.84 -59.07 -3.79
C SER A 205 -103.12 -57.96 -4.57
N ASP A 206 -103.79 -57.37 -5.56
CA ASP A 206 -103.26 -56.28 -6.38
C ASP A 206 -102.96 -55.03 -5.53
N HIS A 207 -103.85 -54.70 -4.57
CA HIS A 207 -103.63 -53.61 -3.61
C HIS A 207 -102.47 -53.90 -2.64
N ALA A 208 -102.30 -55.14 -2.18
CA ALA A 208 -101.17 -55.52 -1.32
C ALA A 208 -99.83 -55.42 -2.06
N ALA A 209 -99.78 -55.84 -3.32
CA ALA A 209 -98.61 -55.64 -4.19
C ALA A 209 -98.32 -54.14 -4.43
N MET A 210 -99.36 -53.33 -4.66
CA MET A 210 -99.23 -51.88 -4.81
C MET A 210 -98.70 -51.20 -3.54
N LEU A 211 -99.13 -51.63 -2.35
CA LEU A 211 -98.58 -51.14 -1.07
C LEU A 211 -97.09 -51.49 -0.92
N GLN A 212 -96.68 -52.72 -1.24
CA GLN A 212 -95.26 -53.11 -1.22
C GLN A 212 -94.42 -52.31 -2.22
N GLN A 213 -94.97 -52.00 -3.40
CA GLN A 213 -94.32 -51.14 -4.39
C GLN A 213 -94.16 -49.71 -3.87
N VAL A 214 -95.19 -49.13 -3.24
CA VAL A 214 -95.13 -47.80 -2.61
C VAL A 214 -94.11 -47.77 -1.46
N GLU A 215 -94.06 -48.79 -0.61
CA GLU A 215 -93.08 -48.89 0.48
C GLU A 215 -91.64 -48.98 -0.07
N THR A 216 -91.42 -49.78 -1.12
CA THR A 216 -90.13 -49.90 -1.82
C THR A 216 -89.70 -48.57 -2.47
N LEU A 217 -90.63 -47.87 -3.12
CA LEU A 217 -90.38 -46.56 -3.74
C LEU A 217 -90.07 -45.48 -2.69
N ASN A 218 -90.77 -45.47 -1.56
CA ASN A 218 -90.49 -44.56 -0.45
C ASN A 218 -89.12 -44.82 0.18
N GLY A 219 -88.70 -46.09 0.31
CA GLY A 219 -87.35 -46.45 0.72
C GLY A 219 -86.29 -45.90 -0.23
N SER A 220 -86.44 -46.15 -1.54
CA SER A 220 -85.51 -45.63 -2.56
C SER A 220 -85.52 -44.09 -2.65
N LEU A 221 -86.64 -43.44 -2.34
CA LEU A 221 -86.71 -41.98 -2.24
C LEU A 221 -85.89 -41.47 -1.05
N ALA A 222 -86.05 -42.05 0.14
CA ALA A 222 -85.30 -41.66 1.32
C ALA A 222 -83.78 -41.87 1.15
N GLU A 223 -83.35 -42.97 0.50
CA GLU A 223 -81.94 -43.20 0.13
C GLU A 223 -81.40 -42.11 -0.82
N LYS A 224 -82.21 -41.67 -1.79
CA LYS A 224 -81.84 -40.60 -2.73
C LYS A 224 -81.82 -39.24 -2.05
N GLU A 225 -82.75 -38.95 -1.15
CA GLU A 225 -82.76 -37.71 -0.34
C GLU A 225 -81.52 -37.63 0.54
N LEU A 226 -81.16 -38.71 1.24
CA LEU A 226 -79.89 -38.81 1.97
C LEU A 226 -78.69 -38.55 1.06
N LYS A 227 -78.61 -39.21 -0.11
CA LYS A 227 -77.46 -39.01 -1.00
C LYS A 227 -77.42 -37.61 -1.63
N ILE A 228 -78.56 -36.94 -1.81
CA ILE A 228 -78.64 -35.53 -2.19
C ILE A 228 -78.09 -34.64 -1.06
N THR A 229 -78.41 -34.91 0.21
CA THR A 229 -77.85 -34.15 1.32
C THR A 229 -76.33 -34.34 1.46
N ASP A 230 -75.81 -35.56 1.31
CA ASP A 230 -74.37 -35.82 1.28
C ASP A 230 -73.66 -35.01 0.17
N LEU A 231 -74.20 -35.08 -1.06
CA LEU A 231 -73.62 -34.39 -2.21
C LEU A 231 -73.72 -32.86 -2.08
N SER A 232 -74.77 -32.35 -1.42
CA SER A 232 -74.92 -30.93 -1.10
C SER A 232 -73.89 -30.46 -0.07
N ASN A 233 -73.57 -31.29 0.93
CA ASN A 233 -72.52 -31.02 1.91
C ASN A 233 -71.14 -31.07 1.24
N GLU A 234 -70.84 -32.12 0.47
CA GLU A 234 -69.61 -32.22 -0.34
C GLU A 234 -69.42 -31.01 -1.27
N LEU A 235 -70.49 -30.48 -1.86
CA LEU A 235 -70.45 -29.29 -2.72
C LEU A 235 -70.14 -28.02 -1.92
N SER A 236 -70.76 -27.86 -0.75
CA SER A 236 -70.50 -26.74 0.17
C SER A 236 -69.05 -26.72 0.63
N ASP A 237 -68.51 -27.87 1.04
CA ASP A 237 -67.12 -28.00 1.47
C ASP A 237 -66.15 -27.70 0.31
N LYS A 238 -66.45 -28.19 -0.90
CA LYS A 238 -65.65 -27.88 -2.10
C LYS A 238 -65.72 -26.39 -2.48
N ALA A 239 -66.84 -25.72 -2.26
CA ALA A 239 -66.98 -24.28 -2.46
C ALA A 239 -66.15 -23.46 -1.47
N GLN A 240 -66.22 -23.79 -0.17
CA GLN A 240 -65.38 -23.13 0.86
C GLN A 240 -63.88 -23.36 0.60
N ASN A 241 -63.49 -24.56 0.18
CA ASN A 241 -62.10 -24.82 -0.22
C ASN A 241 -61.66 -24.01 -1.45
N ALA A 242 -62.55 -23.75 -2.41
CA ALA A 242 -62.25 -22.88 -3.54
C ALA A 242 -62.03 -21.41 -3.11
N GLU A 243 -62.83 -20.90 -2.17
CA GLU A 243 -62.64 -19.56 -1.59
C GLU A 243 -61.30 -19.44 -0.85
N THR A 244 -60.89 -20.44 -0.06
CA THR A 244 -59.58 -20.42 0.64
C THR A 244 -58.40 -20.53 -0.33
N ILE A 245 -58.52 -21.30 -1.42
CA ILE A 245 -57.51 -21.34 -2.48
C ILE A 245 -57.38 -19.94 -3.14
N GLN A 246 -58.48 -19.28 -3.46
CA GLN A 246 -58.45 -17.93 -4.04
C GLN A 246 -57.82 -16.89 -3.09
N GLU A 247 -58.04 -17.00 -1.78
CA GLU A 247 -57.38 -16.14 -0.78
C GLU A 247 -55.87 -16.42 -0.69
N LEU A 248 -55.45 -17.69 -0.80
CA LEU A 248 -54.04 -18.10 -0.83
C LEU A 248 -53.33 -17.65 -2.11
N GLU A 249 -53.97 -17.75 -3.27
CA GLU A 249 -53.47 -17.18 -4.54
C GLU A 249 -53.31 -15.66 -4.44
N GLY A 250 -54.26 -14.96 -3.82
CA GLY A 250 -54.15 -13.53 -3.54
C GLY A 250 -52.93 -13.18 -2.68
N LYS A 251 -52.71 -13.93 -1.59
CA LYS A 251 -51.53 -13.78 -0.71
C LYS A 251 -50.22 -14.12 -1.43
N LEU A 252 -50.19 -15.17 -2.25
CA LEU A 252 -49.03 -15.57 -3.04
C LEU A 252 -48.63 -14.48 -4.04
N ASN A 253 -49.59 -13.87 -4.73
CA ASN A 253 -49.34 -12.76 -5.64
C ASN A 253 -48.77 -11.51 -4.91
N GLN A 254 -49.28 -11.20 -3.71
CA GLN A 254 -48.72 -10.13 -2.87
C GLN A 254 -47.27 -10.42 -2.43
N VAL A 255 -46.98 -11.66 -2.02
CA VAL A 255 -45.61 -12.07 -1.65
C VAL A 255 -44.67 -12.01 -2.84
N ASN A 256 -45.11 -12.45 -4.03
CA ASN A 256 -44.33 -12.36 -5.26
C ASN A 256 -44.02 -10.89 -5.65
N GLN A 257 -44.99 -9.98 -5.53
CA GLN A 257 -44.76 -8.55 -5.76
C GLN A 257 -43.73 -7.98 -4.77
N MET A 258 -43.85 -8.26 -3.48
CA MET A 258 -42.86 -7.82 -2.48
C MET A 258 -41.46 -8.41 -2.75
N LEU A 259 -41.38 -9.65 -3.25
CA LEU A 259 -40.12 -10.29 -3.61
C LEU A 259 -39.45 -9.62 -4.81
N GLU A 260 -40.24 -9.23 -5.82
CA GLU A 260 -39.77 -8.47 -6.99
C GLU A 260 -39.30 -7.06 -6.60
N GLU A 261 -40.07 -6.35 -5.77
CA GLU A 261 -39.70 -5.04 -5.20
C GLU A 261 -38.39 -5.12 -4.39
N LYS A 262 -38.24 -6.14 -3.54
CA LYS A 262 -37.00 -6.36 -2.76
C LYS A 262 -35.82 -6.83 -3.61
N SER A 263 -36.05 -7.57 -4.69
CA SER A 263 -35.02 -7.89 -5.68
C SER A 263 -34.52 -6.62 -6.38
N ALA A 264 -35.41 -5.71 -6.79
CA ALA A 264 -35.04 -4.43 -7.38
C ALA A 264 -34.26 -3.53 -6.41
N GLU A 265 -34.68 -3.46 -5.14
CA GLU A 265 -33.96 -2.73 -4.08
C GLU A 265 -32.55 -3.30 -3.84
N LEU A 266 -32.43 -4.64 -3.74
CA LEU A 266 -31.14 -5.33 -3.55
C LEU A 266 -30.19 -5.09 -4.72
N ASN A 267 -30.69 -5.12 -5.96
CA ASN A 267 -29.90 -4.80 -7.15
C ASN A 267 -29.40 -3.34 -7.12
N SER A 268 -30.25 -2.38 -6.74
CA SER A 268 -29.88 -0.95 -6.61
C SER A 268 -28.84 -0.70 -5.50
N LEU A 269 -28.96 -1.42 -4.38
CA LEU A 269 -27.96 -1.40 -3.30
C LEU A 269 -26.63 -2.05 -3.75
N THR A 270 -26.68 -3.10 -4.57
CA THR A 270 -25.49 -3.76 -5.12
C THR A 270 -24.72 -2.84 -6.08
N THR A 271 -25.41 -2.16 -7.01
CA THR A 271 -24.75 -1.16 -7.88
C THR A 271 -24.16 0.00 -7.10
N SER A 272 -24.86 0.49 -6.06
CA SER A 272 -24.38 1.55 -5.18
C SER A 272 -23.14 1.12 -4.37
N ARG A 273 -23.10 -0.13 -3.88
CA ARG A 273 -21.90 -0.73 -3.27
C ARG A 273 -20.73 -0.73 -4.26
N ASP A 274 -20.96 -1.15 -5.49
CA ASP A 274 -19.90 -1.32 -6.49
C ASP A 274 -19.32 0.03 -6.93
N GLU A 275 -20.15 1.07 -7.08
CA GLU A 275 -19.68 2.45 -7.24
C GLU A 275 -18.82 2.93 -6.06
N LEU A 276 -19.21 2.63 -4.81
CA LEU A 276 -18.44 3.01 -3.63
C LEU A 276 -17.11 2.25 -3.56
N THR A 277 -17.11 0.95 -3.88
CA THR A 277 -15.88 0.13 -3.99
C THR A 277 -14.94 0.69 -5.05
N GLN A 278 -15.44 1.08 -6.22
CA GLN A 278 -14.63 1.73 -7.25
C GLN A 278 -13.99 3.03 -6.71
N ARG A 279 -14.78 3.93 -6.12
CA ARG A 279 -14.27 5.20 -5.56
C ARG A 279 -13.23 5.01 -4.45
N VAL A 280 -13.35 3.95 -3.64
CA VAL A 280 -12.32 3.57 -2.68
C VAL A 280 -11.03 3.18 -3.41
N THR A 281 -11.09 2.29 -4.40
CA THR A 281 -9.87 1.92 -5.16
C THR A 281 -9.25 3.09 -5.93
N GLU A 282 -10.04 4.04 -6.43
CA GLU A 282 -9.54 5.28 -7.05
C GLU A 282 -8.85 6.20 -6.01
N SER A 283 -9.40 6.27 -4.80
CA SER A 283 -8.79 7.00 -3.68
C SER A 283 -7.49 6.35 -3.20
N ASP A 284 -7.45 5.03 -3.07
CA ASP A 284 -6.26 4.29 -2.63
C ASP A 284 -5.11 4.41 -3.63
N ASN A 285 -5.40 4.31 -4.94
CA ASN A 285 -4.42 4.57 -6.00
C ASN A 285 -3.91 6.03 -5.96
N THR A 286 -4.79 7.00 -5.66
CA THR A 286 -4.41 8.41 -5.53
C THR A 286 -3.53 8.64 -4.29
N LEU A 287 -3.81 7.92 -3.19
CA LEU A 287 -3.04 7.98 -1.95
C LEU A 287 -1.64 7.38 -2.14
N ALA A 288 -1.52 6.22 -2.78
CA ALA A 288 -0.23 5.58 -3.08
C ALA A 288 0.68 6.48 -3.95
N LEU A 289 0.11 7.18 -4.94
CA LEU A 289 0.84 8.19 -5.73
C LEU A 289 1.33 9.37 -4.87
N LYS A 290 0.57 9.78 -3.86
CA LYS A 290 0.99 10.84 -2.93
C LYS A 290 2.02 10.37 -1.91
N GLU A 291 1.98 9.12 -1.48
CA GLU A 291 3.05 8.52 -0.68
C GLU A 291 4.36 8.44 -1.48
N GLN A 292 4.30 8.11 -2.78
CA GLN A 292 5.47 8.17 -3.66
C GLN A 292 6.01 9.61 -3.81
N GLU A 293 5.15 10.61 -4.08
CA GLU A 293 5.58 12.03 -4.14
C GLU A 293 6.25 12.49 -2.84
N ILE A 294 5.76 12.05 -1.68
CA ILE A 294 6.34 12.38 -0.37
C ILE A 294 7.70 11.67 -0.16
N ALA A 295 7.84 10.43 -0.61
CA ALA A 295 9.12 9.70 -0.57
C ALA A 295 10.18 10.37 -1.45
N GLU A 296 9.83 10.75 -2.69
CA GLU A 296 10.71 11.48 -3.62
C GLU A 296 11.11 12.86 -3.07
N GLN A 297 10.17 13.61 -2.50
CA GLN A 297 10.47 14.89 -1.84
C GLN A 297 11.37 14.71 -0.61
N SER A 298 11.21 13.62 0.16
CA SER A 298 12.06 13.33 1.31
C SER A 298 13.50 13.02 0.88
N GLN A 299 13.70 12.22 -0.17
CA GLN A 299 15.03 11.96 -0.74
C GLN A 299 15.69 13.25 -1.26
N LEU A 300 14.93 14.13 -1.93
CA LEU A 300 15.43 15.43 -2.38
C LEU A 300 15.84 16.32 -1.20
N ILE A 301 15.05 16.35 -0.13
CA ILE A 301 15.38 17.09 1.10
C ILE A 301 16.66 16.56 1.74
N ASP A 302 16.89 15.24 1.78
CA ASP A 302 18.10 14.66 2.36
C ASP A 302 19.35 14.86 1.48
N SER A 303 19.20 14.85 0.14
CA SER A 303 20.27 15.32 -0.77
C SER A 303 20.64 16.77 -0.48
N LEU A 304 19.64 17.66 -0.40
CA LEU A 304 19.88 19.08 -0.12
C LEU A 304 20.48 19.32 1.28
N LYS A 305 20.18 18.49 2.29
CA LYS A 305 20.90 18.53 3.58
C LYS A 305 22.37 18.17 3.42
N SER A 306 22.67 17.08 2.70
CA SER A 306 24.05 16.65 2.42
C SER A 306 24.83 17.73 1.68
N ASP A 307 24.26 18.32 0.63
CA ASP A 307 24.87 19.40 -0.13
C ASP A 307 25.14 20.63 0.75
N ASN A 308 24.16 21.05 1.56
CA ASN A 308 24.34 22.14 2.52
C ASN A 308 25.42 21.83 3.58
N GLU A 309 25.53 20.60 4.04
CA GLU A 309 26.64 20.18 4.92
C GLU A 309 28.00 20.32 4.24
N THR A 310 28.11 20.05 2.93
CA THR A 310 29.36 20.29 2.19
C THR A 310 29.65 21.79 2.02
N PHE A 311 28.65 22.59 1.70
CA PHE A 311 28.81 24.05 1.59
C PHE A 311 29.17 24.70 2.92
N ILE A 312 28.64 24.22 4.05
CA ILE A 312 29.05 24.69 5.39
C ILE A 312 30.52 24.40 5.65
N LYS A 313 31.00 23.18 5.36
CA LYS A 313 32.42 22.79 5.52
C LYS A 313 33.34 23.59 4.58
N GLU A 314 32.89 23.90 3.36
CA GLU A 314 33.60 24.78 2.45
C GLU A 314 33.66 26.24 2.95
N ILE A 315 32.55 26.77 3.47
CA ILE A 315 32.49 28.10 4.09
C ILE A 315 33.40 28.20 5.32
N GLU A 316 33.44 27.18 6.17
CA GLU A 316 34.36 27.12 7.33
C GLU A 316 35.84 27.13 6.88
N ASN A 317 36.18 26.38 5.84
CA ASN A 317 37.53 26.36 5.26
C ASN A 317 37.90 27.72 4.62
N LEU A 318 36.97 28.35 3.89
CA LEU A 318 37.14 29.69 3.34
C LEU A 318 37.31 30.75 4.45
N GLN A 319 36.58 30.63 5.56
CA GLN A 319 36.78 31.49 6.73
C GLN A 319 38.16 31.30 7.37
N GLN A 320 38.66 30.05 7.51
CA GLN A 320 40.01 29.79 8.02
C GLN A 320 41.11 30.37 7.10
N THR A 321 40.99 30.22 5.79
CA THR A 321 41.95 30.78 4.83
C THR A 321 41.93 32.32 4.80
N VAL A 322 40.76 32.95 4.92
CA VAL A 322 40.64 34.42 5.08
C VAL A 322 41.26 34.90 6.40
N LEU A 323 41.08 34.18 7.50
CA LEU A 323 41.73 34.50 8.78
C LEU A 323 43.25 34.39 8.67
N ALA A 324 43.77 33.29 8.11
CA ALA A 324 45.21 33.10 7.92
C ALA A 324 45.83 34.17 7.00
N HIS A 325 45.13 34.59 5.94
CA HIS A 325 45.57 35.71 5.10
C HIS A 325 45.55 37.06 5.84
N LYS A 326 44.59 37.29 6.74
CA LYS A 326 44.55 38.51 7.56
C LYS A 326 45.65 38.55 8.62
N GLU A 327 45.95 37.41 9.26
CA GLU A 327 47.12 37.28 10.14
C GLU A 327 48.42 37.54 9.35
N GLN A 328 48.53 37.01 8.13
CA GLN A 328 49.65 37.28 7.24
C GLN A 328 49.75 38.76 6.85
N GLU A 329 48.64 39.43 6.53
CA GLU A 329 48.58 40.86 6.23
C GLU A 329 49.02 41.71 7.43
N GLU A 330 48.55 41.39 8.65
CA GLU A 330 49.00 42.05 9.88
C GLU A 330 50.51 41.86 10.15
N THR A 331 51.08 40.67 9.87
CA THR A 331 52.55 40.49 9.97
C THR A 331 53.33 41.28 8.92
N LEU A 332 52.80 41.42 7.70
CA LEU A 332 53.45 42.21 6.63
C LEU A 332 53.41 43.71 6.92
N ASP A 333 52.32 44.23 7.49
CA ASP A 333 52.24 45.60 7.99
C ASP A 333 53.24 45.84 9.14
N GLN A 334 53.43 44.84 10.01
CA GLN A 334 54.39 44.90 11.11
C GLN A 334 55.85 44.89 10.59
N GLU A 335 56.21 44.01 9.66
CA GLU A 335 57.50 44.02 8.95
C GLU A 335 57.73 45.34 8.19
N ALA A 336 56.69 45.91 7.57
CA ALA A 336 56.78 47.19 6.88
C ALA A 336 57.06 48.34 7.86
N LEU A 337 56.45 48.32 9.05
CA LEU A 337 56.69 49.30 10.11
C LEU A 337 58.14 49.21 10.64
N GLU A 338 58.61 48.00 10.96
CA GLU A 338 60.00 47.75 11.38
C GLU A 338 60.99 48.20 10.30
N LYS A 339 60.71 47.92 9.02
CA LYS A 339 61.53 48.35 7.89
C LYS A 339 61.59 49.87 7.77
N VAL A 340 60.51 50.60 8.04
CA VAL A 340 60.51 52.08 8.08
C VAL A 340 61.35 52.60 9.25
N GLU A 341 61.28 51.97 10.43
CA GLU A 341 62.10 52.37 11.58
C GLU A 341 63.60 52.03 11.38
N ILE A 342 63.93 50.87 10.82
CA ILE A 342 65.29 50.51 10.40
C ILE A 342 65.81 51.51 9.35
N GLN A 343 65.00 51.87 8.34
CA GLN A 343 65.40 52.84 7.32
C GLN A 343 65.65 54.23 7.92
N ARG A 344 64.80 54.69 8.86
CA ARG A 344 65.03 55.92 9.63
C ARG A 344 66.34 55.86 10.41
N ASN A 345 66.60 54.75 11.10
CA ASN A 345 67.83 54.56 11.88
C ASN A 345 69.08 54.56 10.98
N ILE A 346 69.00 53.98 9.78
CA ILE A 346 70.05 54.08 8.75
C ILE A 346 70.27 55.54 8.37
N THR A 347 69.21 56.30 8.02
CA THR A 347 69.34 57.72 7.64
C THR A 347 69.91 58.59 8.78
N GLU A 348 69.58 58.30 10.04
CA GLU A 348 70.16 58.99 11.19
C GLU A 348 71.65 58.65 11.39
N LEU A 349 72.05 57.39 11.15
CA LEU A 349 73.45 56.95 11.17
C LEU A 349 74.25 57.53 9.98
N GLU A 350 73.67 57.63 8.80
CA GLU A 350 74.25 58.28 7.63
C GLU A 350 74.48 59.78 7.88
N ALA A 351 73.52 60.47 8.49
CA ALA A 351 73.66 61.87 8.89
C ALA A 351 74.79 62.05 9.94
N LYS A 352 74.86 61.17 10.95
CA LYS A 352 75.95 61.15 11.94
C LYS A 352 77.31 60.86 11.29
N LEU A 353 77.38 59.93 10.34
CA LEU A 353 78.60 59.62 9.58
C LEU A 353 79.04 60.78 8.68
N SER A 354 78.10 61.48 8.04
CA SER A 354 78.38 62.68 7.25
C SER A 354 78.94 63.81 8.12
N HIS A 355 78.33 64.03 9.30
CA HIS A 355 78.83 65.02 10.26
C HIS A 355 80.22 64.66 10.82
N ALA A 356 80.48 63.37 11.06
CA ALA A 356 81.81 62.88 11.45
C ALA A 356 82.85 63.14 10.34
N LYS A 357 82.53 62.86 9.08
CA LYS A 357 83.39 63.17 7.91
C LYS A 357 83.61 64.66 7.71
N GLU A 358 82.61 65.51 7.99
CA GLU A 358 82.80 66.96 8.01
C GLU A 358 83.78 67.39 9.10
N LEU A 359 83.71 66.81 10.30
CA LEU A 359 84.62 67.10 11.41
C LEU A 359 86.05 66.59 11.11
N GLU A 360 86.16 65.41 10.51
CA GLU A 360 87.41 64.83 10.01
C GLU A 360 88.06 65.74 8.97
N ASN A 361 87.33 66.16 7.93
CA ASN A 361 87.83 67.11 6.93
C ASN A 361 88.25 68.45 7.56
N LYS A 362 87.46 69.00 8.49
CA LYS A 362 87.81 70.23 9.23
C LYS A 362 89.05 70.06 10.13
N LEU A 363 89.37 68.84 10.55
CA LEU A 363 90.58 68.51 11.31
C LEU A 363 91.79 68.33 10.38
N ILE A 364 91.61 67.67 9.23
CA ILE A 364 92.62 67.53 8.17
C ILE A 364 93.08 68.90 7.68
N THR A 365 92.16 69.78 7.28
CA THR A 365 92.52 71.13 6.79
C THR A 365 93.28 71.94 7.85
N LYS A 366 92.92 71.83 9.14
CA LYS A 366 93.68 72.46 10.23
C LYS A 366 95.08 71.89 10.39
N TYR A 367 95.25 70.59 10.21
CA TYR A 367 96.55 69.92 10.28
C TYR A 367 97.43 70.30 9.08
N GLU A 368 96.85 70.40 7.88
CA GLU A 368 97.52 70.91 6.67
C GLU A 368 97.95 72.38 6.85
N GLU A 369 97.09 73.23 7.40
CA GLU A 369 97.43 74.61 7.75
C GLU A 369 98.59 74.71 8.77
N GLU A 370 98.66 73.85 9.78
CA GLU A 370 99.80 73.82 10.71
C GLU A 370 101.07 73.26 10.07
N LEU A 371 100.94 72.30 9.16
CA LEU A 371 102.06 71.77 8.39
C LEU A 371 102.67 72.86 7.49
N GLU A 372 101.85 73.65 6.81
CA GLU A 372 102.30 74.78 5.99
C GLU A 372 102.93 75.89 6.85
N LYS A 373 102.36 76.20 8.03
CA LYS A 373 102.96 77.16 8.98
C LYS A 373 104.34 76.68 9.45
N ASN A 374 104.51 75.39 9.76
CA ASN A 374 105.80 74.81 10.14
C ASN A 374 106.81 74.79 8.99
N GLN A 375 106.40 74.49 7.75
CA GLN A 375 107.28 74.57 6.58
C GLN A 375 107.76 76.01 6.33
N ASN A 376 106.88 77.01 6.48
CA ASN A 376 107.26 78.42 6.38
C ASN A 376 108.19 78.87 7.53
N LEU A 377 108.03 78.32 8.74
CA LEU A 377 108.98 78.49 9.84
C LEU A 377 110.36 77.86 9.51
N GLU A 378 110.40 76.67 8.91
CA GLU A 378 111.64 76.02 8.50
C GLU A 378 112.37 76.80 7.39
N ILE A 379 111.63 77.33 6.41
CA ILE A 379 112.17 78.19 5.35
C ILE A 379 112.75 79.50 5.93
N THR A 380 112.05 80.13 6.87
CA THR A 380 112.53 81.37 7.50
C THR A 380 113.70 81.13 8.47
N MET A 381 113.76 79.96 9.13
CA MET A 381 114.94 79.50 9.87
C MET A 381 116.16 79.35 8.96
N LYS A 382 116.05 78.58 7.87
CA LYS A 382 117.15 78.36 6.90
C LYS A 382 117.64 79.66 6.28
N LYS A 383 116.75 80.62 6.02
CA LYS A 383 117.15 81.96 5.56
C LYS A 383 117.99 82.69 6.61
N LYS A 384 117.63 82.62 7.90
CA LYS A 384 118.43 83.22 8.98
C LYS A 384 119.76 82.50 9.21
N GLU A 385 119.83 81.19 8.98
CA GLU A 385 121.10 80.45 8.94
C GLU A 385 122.00 80.95 7.79
N GLN A 386 121.45 81.19 6.59
CA GLN A 386 122.20 81.82 5.50
C GLN A 386 122.69 83.23 5.87
N GLU A 387 121.82 84.09 6.41
CA GLU A 387 122.17 85.44 6.88
C GLU A 387 123.29 85.42 7.94
N LEU A 388 123.30 84.40 8.82
CA LEU A 388 124.40 84.16 9.78
C LEU A 388 125.69 83.68 9.10
N THR A 389 125.63 82.78 8.11
CA THR A 389 126.83 82.34 7.39
C THR A 389 127.49 83.47 6.61
N GLU A 390 126.71 84.32 5.93
CA GLU A 390 127.23 85.53 5.27
C GLU A 390 127.86 86.50 6.27
N MET A 391 127.30 86.64 7.48
CA MET A 391 127.85 87.49 8.52
C MET A 391 129.20 86.93 9.03
N ASN A 392 129.32 85.61 9.12
CA ASN A 392 130.55 84.94 9.55
C ASN A 392 131.67 85.07 8.50
N GLU A 393 131.36 84.97 7.20
CA GLU A 393 132.34 85.23 6.13
C GLU A 393 132.82 86.70 6.14
N LYS A 394 131.90 87.65 6.35
CA LYS A 394 132.25 89.08 6.50
C LYS A 394 133.12 89.32 7.75
N LEU A 395 132.89 88.59 8.83
CA LEU A 395 133.72 88.65 10.04
C LEU A 395 135.16 88.15 9.76
N SER A 396 135.30 87.02 9.07
CA SER A 396 136.59 86.44 8.67
C SER A 396 137.38 87.39 7.74
N GLN A 397 136.70 88.10 6.84
CA GLN A 397 137.32 89.14 6.01
C GLN A 397 137.82 90.34 6.84
N THR A 398 137.10 90.76 7.89
CA THR A 398 137.61 91.78 8.82
C THR A 398 138.81 91.31 9.66
N GLU A 399 138.84 90.05 10.11
CA GLU A 399 140.01 89.49 10.83
C GLU A 399 141.28 89.48 9.97
N GLN A 400 141.16 89.21 8.66
CA GLN A 400 142.28 89.31 7.72
C GLN A 400 142.79 90.75 7.59
N LEU A 401 141.90 91.73 7.47
CA LEU A 401 142.27 93.14 7.36
C LEU A 401 142.89 93.70 8.65
N GLU A 402 142.46 93.27 9.84
CA GLU A 402 143.13 93.63 11.09
C GLU A 402 144.56 93.09 11.17
N LYS A 403 144.81 91.90 10.61
CA LYS A 403 146.14 91.29 10.56
C LYS A 403 147.09 92.06 9.64
N GLU A 404 146.63 92.48 8.46
CA GLU A 404 147.43 93.34 7.57
C GLU A 404 147.71 94.72 8.22
N LEU A 405 146.74 95.28 8.95
CA LEU A 405 146.93 96.52 9.73
C LEU A 405 147.98 96.38 10.84
N ALA A 406 148.09 95.21 11.47
CA ALA A 406 149.13 94.93 12.46
C ALA A 406 150.53 94.87 11.84
N GLU A 407 150.68 94.23 10.68
CA GLU A 407 151.95 94.17 9.94
C GLU A 407 152.35 95.56 9.40
N LEU A 408 151.40 96.37 8.92
CA LEU A 408 151.62 97.77 8.56
C LEU A 408 152.11 98.64 9.74
N LYS A 409 151.52 98.47 10.94
CA LYS A 409 152.02 99.14 12.15
C LYS A 409 153.45 98.73 12.52
N ASN A 410 153.79 97.45 12.36
CA ASN A 410 155.13 96.96 12.63
C ASN A 410 156.16 97.58 11.66
N ASN A 411 155.84 97.60 10.36
CA ASN A 411 156.67 98.25 9.34
C ASN A 411 156.84 99.75 9.60
N GLN A 412 155.80 100.46 10.04
CA GLN A 412 155.91 101.87 10.43
C GLN A 412 156.83 102.10 11.64
N SER A 413 156.87 101.17 12.59
CA SER A 413 157.81 101.20 13.73
C SER A 413 159.27 101.07 13.27
N VAL A 414 159.54 100.17 12.31
CA VAL A 414 160.87 99.99 11.71
C VAL A 414 161.31 101.24 10.94
N ILE A 415 160.40 101.87 10.18
CA ILE A 415 160.68 103.13 9.46
C ILE A 415 161.06 104.26 10.45
N ASN A 416 160.34 104.39 11.56
CA ASN A 416 160.62 105.43 12.56
C ASN A 416 162.01 105.23 13.20
N ASN A 417 162.40 103.98 13.52
CA ASN A 417 163.73 103.68 14.05
C ASN A 417 164.84 104.04 13.03
N LEU A 418 164.67 103.68 11.75
CA LEU A 418 165.62 104.01 10.68
C LEU A 418 165.73 105.53 10.43
N GLN A 419 164.65 106.29 10.64
CA GLN A 419 164.68 107.76 10.59
C GLN A 419 165.43 108.39 11.77
N GLN A 420 165.33 107.78 12.97
CA GLN A 420 166.09 108.19 14.15
C GLN A 420 167.59 107.88 13.99
N GLU A 421 167.93 106.76 13.36
CA GLU A 421 169.31 106.37 13.05
C GLU A 421 169.93 107.27 11.95
N LEU A 422 169.18 107.59 10.89
CA LEU A 422 169.60 108.55 9.84
C LEU A 422 169.81 109.99 10.36
N SER A 423 169.02 110.44 11.34
CA SER A 423 169.22 111.76 11.95
C SER A 423 170.45 111.78 12.86
N SER A 424 170.71 110.69 13.61
CA SER A 424 171.95 110.54 14.37
C SER A 424 173.20 110.56 13.48
N MET A 425 173.20 109.84 12.35
CA MET A 425 174.32 109.87 11.40
C MET A 425 174.55 111.23 10.74
N ARG A 426 173.48 112.01 10.46
CA ARG A 426 173.64 113.38 9.95
C ARG A 426 174.31 114.30 10.97
N GLN A 427 173.88 114.22 12.23
CA GLN A 427 174.44 115.04 13.31
C GLN A 427 175.94 114.77 13.50
N GLN A 428 176.37 113.50 13.40
CA GLN A 428 177.78 113.12 13.44
C GLN A 428 178.61 113.61 12.23
N GLN A 429 178.01 113.87 11.05
CA GLN A 429 178.73 114.49 9.93
C GLN A 429 178.89 116.01 10.08
N GLU A 430 177.98 116.66 10.79
CA GLU A 430 177.97 118.12 10.99
C GLU A 430 178.95 118.55 12.11
N GLU A 431 179.11 117.74 13.16
CA GLU A 431 180.15 117.94 14.19
C GLU A 431 181.58 117.73 13.63
N VAL A 432 181.78 116.78 12.72
CA VAL A 432 183.10 116.46 12.14
C VAL A 432 183.61 117.56 11.20
N THR A 433 182.73 118.33 10.56
CA THR A 433 183.12 119.42 9.64
C THR A 433 183.27 120.78 10.32
N THR A 434 182.64 121.00 11.47
CA THR A 434 182.82 122.21 12.29
C THR A 434 184.06 122.15 13.19
N SER A 435 184.46 120.95 13.65
CA SER A 435 185.57 120.74 14.61
C SER A 435 187.00 120.96 14.08
N LEU A 436 187.18 121.60 12.91
CA LEU A 436 188.50 121.83 12.28
C LEU A 436 188.96 123.30 12.30
N THR A 437 188.16 124.22 12.83
CA THR A 437 188.50 125.66 12.91
C THR A 437 188.22 126.18 14.33
N GLU A 438 189.30 126.40 15.12
CA GLU A 438 189.30 126.95 16.50
C GLU A 438 188.70 126.03 17.59
N LEU A 439 189.25 125.82 18.80
CA LEU A 439 190.57 126.03 19.46
C LEU A 439 190.80 124.78 20.36
N ARG A 440 191.99 124.26 20.71
CA ARG A 440 193.33 124.83 20.97
C ARG A 440 193.56 125.47 22.37
N ALA A 441 193.19 124.80 23.48
CA ALA A 441 193.90 124.89 24.78
C ALA A 441 193.48 123.83 25.84
N ASN A 442 194.47 123.13 26.44
CA ASN A 442 194.63 122.68 27.86
C ASN A 442 193.41 122.24 28.73
N LYS A 443 193.46 121.20 29.59
CA LYS A 443 194.52 120.27 30.07
C LYS A 443 193.89 119.03 30.79
N ALA A 444 194.66 117.95 31.00
CA ALA A 444 194.29 116.67 31.67
C ALA A 444 194.63 116.66 33.20
N PRO A 445 194.51 115.55 34.00
CA PRO A 445 194.18 114.11 33.76
C PRO A 445 193.13 113.52 34.79
N GLU A 446 192.99 112.26 35.26
CA GLU A 446 193.61 110.88 35.14
C GLU A 446 192.51 109.84 35.59
N VAL A 447 192.23 108.66 34.94
CA VAL A 447 192.82 107.27 34.98
C VAL A 447 192.18 106.25 35.99
N THR A 448 192.15 104.94 35.61
CA THR A 448 191.60 103.69 36.25
C THR A 448 190.09 103.37 36.02
N ASP A 449 189.61 102.13 35.77
CA ASP A 449 190.24 100.80 35.59
C ASP A 449 189.39 99.79 34.72
N LEU A 450 189.79 98.51 34.58
CA LEU A 450 189.32 97.53 33.55
C LEU A 450 188.96 96.10 34.05
N GLN A 451 188.09 95.39 33.28
CA GLN A 451 188.00 93.92 33.01
C GLN A 451 187.72 92.87 34.14
N LEU A 452 186.64 92.06 33.99
CA LEU A 452 186.67 90.57 33.80
C LEU A 452 185.28 89.92 33.50
N GLU A 453 185.29 88.67 33.00
CA GLU A 453 184.24 87.59 32.95
C GLU A 453 182.75 87.92 32.72
N LEU A 454 181.96 87.29 31.82
CA LEU A 454 182.13 86.21 30.82
C LEU A 454 182.32 84.74 31.29
N ALA A 455 181.37 84.18 32.04
CA ALA A 455 181.20 82.72 32.15
C ALA A 455 179.73 82.30 32.41
N GLN A 456 179.29 81.14 31.87
CA GLN A 456 177.99 80.44 32.10
C GLN A 456 176.72 81.21 31.66
N VAL A 457 175.82 80.75 30.77
CA VAL A 457 175.65 79.53 29.94
C VAL A 457 175.27 78.21 30.66
N LYS A 458 174.15 77.62 30.18
CA LYS A 458 173.52 76.31 30.48
C LYS A 458 172.72 76.14 31.78
N GLU A 459 171.43 76.48 31.70
CA GLU A 459 170.24 75.60 31.92
C GLU A 459 168.98 76.41 31.50
N GLU A 460 167.81 75.87 31.12
CA GLU A 460 167.32 74.49 30.98
C GLU A 460 166.36 74.39 29.77
N LEU A 461 166.21 73.22 29.13
CA LEU A 461 165.26 73.00 28.01
C LEU A 461 164.65 71.58 28.14
N ARG A 462 163.50 71.44 28.82
CA ARG A 462 163.02 70.11 29.26
C ARG A 462 161.47 69.97 29.37
N LEU A 463 160.86 69.21 28.43
CA LEU A 463 159.49 68.62 28.41
C LEU A 463 158.30 69.58 28.13
N ALA A 464 157.24 69.35 27.30
CA ALA A 464 156.81 68.35 26.28
C ALA A 464 155.69 67.27 26.58
N ASN A 465 154.47 67.48 26.00
CA ASN A 465 153.42 66.58 25.39
C ASN A 465 152.79 65.29 26.06
N LEU A 466 151.43 65.05 26.00
CA LEU A 466 150.66 63.78 25.56
C LEU A 466 149.13 63.53 26.01
N ARG A 467 148.29 62.92 25.10
CA ARG A 467 147.25 61.77 25.19
C ARG A 467 145.72 61.81 25.60
N ALA A 468 144.96 60.70 25.28
CA ALA A 468 143.46 60.41 25.43
C ALA A 468 142.97 58.89 25.26
N ASP A 469 141.65 58.53 25.52
CA ASP A 469 140.74 57.48 24.86
C ASP A 469 140.11 56.15 25.57
N GLN A 470 138.89 55.67 25.12
CA GLN A 470 138.16 54.29 25.09
C GLN A 470 137.17 53.64 26.19
N GLY A 471 136.19 52.74 25.78
CA GLY A 471 135.27 51.85 26.62
C GLY A 471 134.04 51.07 25.95
N THR A 472 133.39 50.01 26.55
CA THR A 472 132.11 49.21 26.15
C THR A 472 131.75 48.00 27.12
N SER A 473 130.72 47.06 27.12
CA SER A 473 129.30 46.78 26.60
C SER A 473 128.61 45.48 27.25
N MET A 474 127.28 45.10 27.07
CA MET A 474 126.57 43.86 27.63
C MET A 474 125.14 43.44 27.03
N SER A 475 124.48 42.28 27.36
CA SER A 475 123.14 41.77 26.80
C SER A 475 122.34 40.55 27.47
N GLN A 476 121.05 40.27 27.03
CA GLN A 476 120.20 38.99 26.99
C GLN A 476 119.19 38.49 28.12
N SER A 477 118.01 37.84 27.79
CA SER A 477 117.01 37.18 28.76
C SER A 477 115.99 36.00 28.34
N ASP A 478 114.69 36.19 27.93
CA ASP A 478 113.40 35.73 28.62
C ASP A 478 112.52 34.44 28.29
N ILE A 479 112.94 33.38 27.59
CA ILE A 479 111.99 32.47 26.86
C ILE A 479 111.00 31.55 27.67
N ALA A 480 111.24 31.23 28.95
CA ALA A 480 110.63 30.05 29.59
C ALA A 480 109.17 30.18 30.12
N SER A 481 108.63 31.39 30.34
CA SER A 481 107.35 31.58 31.04
C SER A 481 106.11 31.19 30.23
N VAL A 482 106.16 31.35 28.91
CA VAL A 482 105.00 31.32 28.00
C VAL A 482 104.31 29.94 27.94
N MET A 483 105.06 28.85 28.11
CA MET A 483 104.50 27.48 27.96
C MET A 483 103.55 27.07 29.10
N LEU A 484 103.74 27.59 30.32
CA LEU A 484 102.91 27.22 31.47
C LEU A 484 101.49 27.79 31.40
N GLU A 485 101.32 28.98 30.83
CA GLU A 485 100.02 29.65 30.73
C GLU A 485 99.05 28.90 29.80
N ALA A 486 99.57 28.35 28.70
CA ALA A 486 98.77 27.64 27.69
C ALA A 486 98.08 26.37 28.25
N GLN A 487 98.77 25.63 29.13
CA GLN A 487 98.26 24.36 29.66
C GLN A 487 97.09 24.55 30.65
N ALA A 488 97.03 25.69 31.34
CA ALA A 488 95.95 26.00 32.28
C ALA A 488 94.61 26.25 31.55
N LYS A 489 94.63 27.08 30.49
CA LYS A 489 93.44 27.44 29.70
C LYS A 489 92.76 26.23 29.06
N ALA A 490 93.52 25.21 28.65
CA ALA A 490 92.97 24.01 28.02
C ALA A 490 92.04 23.18 28.95
N ARG A 491 92.30 23.12 30.26
CA ARG A 491 91.46 22.36 31.21
C ARG A 491 90.11 23.03 31.45
N GLN A 492 90.13 24.35 31.63
CA GLN A 492 88.94 25.17 31.90
C GLN A 492 87.83 24.99 30.84
N ILE A 493 88.19 24.79 29.58
CA ILE A 493 87.25 24.58 28.47
C ILE A 493 86.50 23.23 28.60
N VAL A 494 87.19 22.17 29.04
CA VAL A 494 86.62 20.82 29.15
C VAL A 494 85.62 20.72 30.30
N ASP A 495 85.90 21.38 31.43
CA ASP A 495 85.02 21.37 32.59
C ASP A 495 83.71 22.13 32.32
N VAL A 496 83.77 23.25 31.60
CA VAL A 496 82.59 24.01 31.16
C VAL A 496 81.71 23.18 30.22
N ALA A 497 82.29 22.53 29.22
CA ALA A 497 81.55 21.69 28.28
C ALA A 497 80.84 20.51 28.97
N ASN A 498 81.50 19.87 29.94
CA ASN A 498 80.90 18.79 30.74
C ASN A 498 79.74 19.28 31.63
N TYR A 499 79.82 20.51 32.16
CA TYR A 499 78.74 21.09 32.95
C TYR A 499 77.52 21.41 32.08
N GLU A 500 77.72 22.03 30.91
CA GLU A 500 76.62 22.37 30.00
C GLU A 500 75.93 21.12 29.43
N ALA A 501 76.69 20.08 29.08
CA ALA A 501 76.14 18.80 28.62
C ALA A 501 75.23 18.14 29.67
N LYS A 502 75.66 18.11 30.94
CA LYS A 502 74.85 17.57 32.05
C LYS A 502 73.57 18.37 32.27
N ARG A 503 73.64 19.70 32.16
CA ARG A 503 72.46 20.56 32.26
C ARG A 503 71.43 20.22 31.18
N ARG A 504 71.83 20.15 29.92
CA ARG A 504 70.89 19.85 28.80
C ARG A 504 70.21 18.49 28.98
N VAL A 505 70.92 17.48 29.49
CA VAL A 505 70.31 16.16 29.79
C VAL A 505 69.24 16.29 30.88
N ALA A 506 69.52 16.99 31.97
CA ALA A 506 68.54 17.20 33.05
C ALA A 506 67.31 18.00 32.57
N ASP A 507 67.53 19.06 31.78
CA ASP A 507 66.46 19.86 31.19
C ASP A 507 65.54 18.96 30.32
N SER A 508 66.09 18.17 29.39
CA SER A 508 65.32 17.23 28.57
C SER A 508 64.67 16.06 29.34
N GLU A 509 65.25 15.60 30.45
CA GLU A 509 64.60 14.62 31.34
C GLU A 509 63.32 15.19 31.97
N THR A 510 63.28 16.49 32.30
CA THR A 510 62.06 17.14 32.81
C THR A 510 60.99 17.30 31.73
N GLU A 511 61.37 17.64 30.50
CA GLU A 511 60.45 17.72 29.36
C GLU A 511 59.83 16.35 29.03
N LEU A 512 60.65 15.30 28.97
CA LEU A 512 60.17 13.92 28.76
C LEU A 512 59.23 13.45 29.88
N SER A 513 59.49 13.85 31.13
CA SER A 513 58.60 13.57 32.27
C SER A 513 57.24 14.25 32.12
N ALA A 514 57.23 15.54 31.73
CA ALA A 514 56.01 16.30 31.48
C ALA A 514 55.18 15.68 30.34
N ILE A 515 55.80 15.38 29.20
CA ILE A 515 55.17 14.71 28.05
C ILE A 515 54.61 13.33 28.45
N SER A 516 55.35 12.56 29.26
CA SER A 516 54.87 11.26 29.76
C SER A 516 53.66 11.39 30.69
N GLN A 517 53.60 12.44 31.52
CA GLN A 517 52.46 12.70 32.39
C GLN A 517 51.23 13.21 31.61
N GLU A 518 51.45 14.04 30.59
CA GLU A 518 50.40 14.52 29.69
C GLU A 518 49.81 13.37 28.85
N ALA A 519 50.65 12.52 28.26
CA ALA A 519 50.20 11.32 27.52
C ALA A 519 49.31 10.41 28.39
N ARG A 520 49.70 10.17 29.67
CA ARG A 520 48.85 9.41 30.63
C ARG A 520 47.51 10.08 30.89
N ASN A 521 47.43 11.41 30.86
CA ASN A 521 46.18 12.14 31.01
C ASN A 521 45.31 12.06 29.74
N TYR A 522 45.91 12.06 28.54
CA TYR A 522 45.17 11.78 27.30
C TYR A 522 44.61 10.35 27.27
N TYR A 523 45.38 9.33 27.63
CA TYR A 523 44.86 7.96 27.73
C TYR A 523 43.70 7.82 28.72
N ARG A 524 43.74 8.52 29.87
CA ARG A 524 42.62 8.56 30.83
C ARG A 524 41.37 9.24 30.26
N LYS A 525 41.52 10.31 29.49
CA LYS A 525 40.40 10.98 28.80
C LYS A 525 39.78 10.06 27.73
N LEU A 526 40.62 9.38 26.95
CA LEU A 526 40.18 8.41 25.93
C LEU A 526 39.43 7.24 26.54
N GLU A 527 39.94 6.62 27.62
CA GLU A 527 39.22 5.51 28.27
C GLU A 527 37.89 5.96 28.89
N LYS A 528 37.81 7.17 29.46
CA LYS A 528 36.53 7.71 29.91
C LYS A 528 35.54 7.87 28.75
N LEU A 529 35.97 8.45 27.63
CA LEU A 529 35.13 8.58 26.43
C LEU A 529 34.72 7.22 25.86
N ARG A 530 35.58 6.20 25.94
CA ARG A 530 35.28 4.82 25.56
C ARG A 530 34.11 4.28 26.40
N VAL A 531 34.22 4.38 27.73
CA VAL A 531 33.19 3.92 28.67
C VAL A 531 31.89 4.72 28.56
N ASP A 532 31.97 6.06 28.47
CA ASP A 532 30.79 6.93 28.27
C ASP A 532 30.04 6.53 26.98
N SER A 533 30.77 6.22 25.90
CA SER A 533 30.19 5.77 24.62
C SER A 533 29.58 4.37 24.71
N GLU A 534 30.25 3.44 25.42
CA GLU A 534 29.79 2.07 25.65
C GLU A 534 28.47 2.03 26.45
N ILE A 535 28.31 2.96 27.40
CA ILE A 535 27.03 3.19 28.12
C ILE A 535 25.95 3.73 27.16
N ILE A 536 26.24 4.76 26.37
CA ILE A 536 25.27 5.35 25.42
C ILE A 536 24.81 4.31 24.38
N PHE A 537 25.72 3.47 23.88
CA PHE A 537 25.40 2.40 22.94
C PHE A 537 24.51 1.32 23.59
N SER A 538 24.76 0.97 24.85
CA SER A 538 23.94 0.03 25.63
C SER A 538 22.53 0.56 25.86
N ASP A 539 22.37 1.84 26.20
CA ASP A 539 21.06 2.48 26.37
C ASP A 539 20.29 2.62 25.04
N LEU A 540 20.99 2.77 23.91
CA LEU A 540 20.38 2.76 22.57
C LEU A 540 19.90 1.35 22.18
N LEU A 541 20.72 0.31 22.38
CA LEU A 541 20.31 -1.08 22.14
C LEU A 541 19.08 -1.44 22.99
N ARG A 542 19.10 -1.14 24.28
CA ARG A 542 17.97 -1.39 25.19
C ARG A 542 16.70 -0.65 24.76
N LYS A 543 16.81 0.56 24.23
CA LYS A 543 15.65 1.30 23.67
C LYS A 543 15.10 0.60 22.43
N LEU A 544 15.98 0.14 21.53
CA LEU A 544 15.58 -0.62 20.33
C LEU A 544 14.90 -1.95 20.71
N GLU A 545 15.39 -2.66 21.72
CA GLU A 545 14.72 -3.84 22.28
C GLU A 545 13.31 -3.49 22.80
N THR A 546 13.16 -2.44 23.63
CA THR A 546 11.83 -2.04 24.12
C THR A 546 10.86 -1.53 23.05
N MET A 547 11.36 -1.09 21.89
CA MET A 547 10.49 -0.76 20.74
C MET A 547 10.13 -2.01 19.93
N GLY A 548 11.08 -2.94 19.72
CA GLY A 548 10.83 -4.23 19.07
C GLY A 548 9.96 -5.21 19.87
N GLU A 549 9.74 -4.95 21.17
CA GLU A 549 8.71 -5.63 21.98
C GLU A 549 7.32 -5.01 21.82
N ILE A 550 7.21 -3.73 21.45
CA ILE A 550 5.91 -3.06 21.23
C ILE A 550 5.28 -3.54 19.92
N ASP A 551 6.08 -3.76 18.87
CA ASP A 551 5.61 -4.30 17.57
C ASP A 551 5.25 -5.81 17.61
N ARG A 552 5.09 -6.40 18.80
CA ARG A 552 4.76 -7.83 19.01
C ARG A 552 3.50 -8.08 19.86
N PHE A 553 2.72 -7.03 20.15
CA PHE A 553 1.44 -7.08 20.88
C PHE A 553 0.30 -6.46 20.06
#